data_AF-A0A371LYN1-F1
#
_entry.id   AF-A0A371LYN1-F1
#
_cell.length_a   1.000
_cell.length_b   1.000
_cell.length_c   1.000
_cell.angle_alpha   90.00
_cell.angle_beta   90.00
_cell.angle_gamma   90.00
#
_symmetry.space_group_name_H-M   'P 1'
#
loop_
_entity.id
_entity.type
_entity.pdbx_description
1 polymer ?
#
loop_
_entity_poly.entity_id
_entity_poly.type
_entity_poly.pdbx_seq_one_letter_code
_entity_poly.pdbx_strand_id
1 'polypeptide(L)'
;MNRFAVGIRSNVRTFLRTPLNVVLALVLPLVVIEGWGQAMAGLPPMPTVEAIPLDLGRVLGAIFGVAIIAGLMGLVQMISAREADRRLVQTGYSPRTLLATRLATLAGVTIVVAGVNFGVLWLTVEPEAPLLVFAFLALAGVVYAFLGALVGAVLP
;
A
#
# COMPACT_ATOMS: atom_id res chain seq x y z
N MET A 1 28.82 -11.25 5.95
CA MET A 1 27.79 -10.19 5.94
C MET A 1 26.91 -10.39 4.71
N ASN A 2 25.60 -10.61 4.89
CA ASN A 2 24.72 -11.14 3.84
C ASN A 2 24.43 -10.07 2.76
N ARG A 3 24.77 -10.33 1.47
CA ARG A 3 24.64 -9.35 0.36
C ARG A 3 23.23 -8.79 0.21
N PHE A 4 22.23 -9.62 0.49
CA PHE A 4 20.81 -9.25 0.53
C PHE A 4 20.51 -8.13 1.55
N ALA A 5 21.02 -8.26 2.78
CA ALA A 5 20.81 -7.28 3.84
C ALA A 5 21.47 -5.93 3.53
N VAL A 6 22.64 -5.95 2.87
CA VAL A 6 23.33 -4.73 2.43
C VAL A 6 22.51 -3.99 1.36
N GLY A 7 21.94 -4.72 0.40
CA GLY A 7 21.07 -4.17 -0.63
C GLY A 7 19.80 -3.51 -0.07
N ILE A 8 19.12 -4.18 0.87
CA ILE A 8 17.95 -3.61 1.55
C ILE A 8 18.35 -2.34 2.32
N ARG A 9 19.41 -2.41 3.12
CA ARG A 9 19.85 -1.28 3.93
C ARG A 9 20.23 -0.07 3.07
N SER A 10 20.85 -0.30 1.91
CA SER A 10 21.17 0.77 0.97
C SER A 10 19.92 1.44 0.43
N ASN A 11 18.93 0.66 -0.04
CA ASN A 11 17.67 1.20 -0.57
C ASN A 11 16.87 1.96 0.49
N VAL A 12 16.74 1.41 1.69
CA VAL A 12 16.07 2.08 2.82
C VAL A 12 16.78 3.39 3.15
N ARG A 13 18.12 3.39 3.20
CA ARG A 13 18.88 4.61 3.50
C ARG A 13 18.74 5.65 2.39
N THR A 14 18.69 5.25 1.12
CA THR A 14 18.42 6.17 0.00
C THR A 14 17.01 6.75 0.09
N PHE A 15 16.01 5.90 0.34
CA PHE A 15 14.63 6.35 0.51
C PHE A 15 14.48 7.38 1.63
N LEU A 16 15.08 7.11 2.80
CA LEU A 16 15.04 8.01 3.96
C LEU A 16 15.87 9.29 3.76
N ARG A 17 16.88 9.27 2.88
CA ARG A 17 17.70 10.44 2.55
C ARG A 17 17.04 11.37 1.55
N THR A 18 16.04 10.89 0.81
CA THR A 18 15.26 11.73 -0.09
C THR A 18 14.09 12.32 0.68
N PRO A 19 14.15 13.59 1.13
CA PRO A 19 13.14 14.17 2.00
C PRO A 19 11.75 14.14 1.36
N LEU A 20 11.69 14.35 0.03
CA LEU A 20 10.45 14.25 -0.74
C LEU A 20 9.78 12.87 -0.60
N ASN A 21 10.55 11.78 -0.61
CA ASN A 21 9.99 10.42 -0.50
C ASN A 21 9.38 10.20 0.88
N VAL A 22 10.05 10.65 1.94
CA VAL A 22 9.55 10.55 3.31
C VAL A 22 8.31 11.42 3.50
N VAL A 23 8.37 12.66 3.01
CA VAL A 23 7.24 13.60 3.04
C VAL A 23 6.06 12.98 2.31
N LEU A 24 6.22 12.50 1.08
CA LEU A 24 5.13 11.87 0.33
C LEU A 24 4.61 10.61 1.03
N ALA A 25 5.49 9.79 1.59
CA ALA A 25 5.09 8.56 2.30
C ALA A 25 4.25 8.83 3.55
N LEU A 26 4.39 9.98 4.20
CA LEU A 26 3.62 10.33 5.40
C LEU A 26 2.45 11.28 5.09
N VAL A 27 2.69 12.31 4.29
CA VAL A 27 1.71 13.33 3.93
C VAL A 27 0.60 12.74 3.08
N LEU A 28 0.90 11.85 2.14
CA LEU A 28 -0.13 11.30 1.27
C LEU A 28 -1.17 10.47 2.06
N PRO A 29 -0.77 9.52 2.92
CA PRO A 29 -1.67 8.91 3.91
C PRO A 29 -2.49 9.91 4.71
N LEU A 30 -1.83 10.92 5.28
CA LEU A 30 -2.49 11.90 6.14
C LEU A 30 -3.56 12.69 5.39
N VAL A 31 -3.24 13.17 4.20
CA VAL A 31 -4.17 13.92 3.34
C VAL A 31 -5.36 13.06 2.94
N VAL A 32 -5.13 11.78 2.61
CA VAL A 32 -6.23 10.88 2.24
C VAL A 32 -7.11 10.57 3.44
N ILE A 33 -6.54 10.25 4.61
CA ILE A 33 -7.29 9.93 5.82
C ILE A 33 -8.13 11.13 6.29
N GLU A 34 -7.49 12.29 6.46
CA GLU A 34 -8.19 13.49 6.92
C GLU A 34 -9.12 14.05 5.86
N GLY A 35 -8.66 14.16 4.61
CA GLY A 35 -9.46 14.68 3.52
C GLY A 35 -10.72 13.86 3.29
N TRP A 36 -10.61 12.52 3.33
CA TRP A 36 -11.77 11.64 3.24
C TRP A 36 -12.68 11.75 4.47
N GLY A 37 -12.10 11.79 5.67
CA GLY A 37 -12.84 11.96 6.91
C GLY A 37 -13.70 13.22 6.90
N GLN A 38 -13.10 14.36 6.59
CA GLN A 38 -13.79 15.65 6.50
C GLN A 38 -14.83 15.67 5.39
N ALA A 39 -14.52 15.10 4.22
CA ALA A 39 -15.46 15.02 3.10
C ALA A 39 -16.71 14.20 3.47
N MET A 40 -16.55 13.08 4.19
CA MET A 40 -17.67 12.25 4.64
C MET A 40 -18.47 12.90 5.77
N ALA A 41 -17.79 13.49 6.75
CA ALA A 41 -18.44 14.17 7.88
C ALA A 41 -19.21 15.43 7.43
N GLY A 42 -18.82 16.05 6.32
CA GLY A 42 -19.51 17.20 5.74
C GLY A 42 -20.81 16.87 4.99
N LEU A 43 -21.13 15.58 4.79
CA LEU A 43 -22.37 15.19 4.13
C LEU A 43 -23.58 15.42 5.06
N PRO A 44 -24.68 16.00 4.55
CA PRO A 44 -25.90 16.13 5.34
C PRO A 44 -26.52 14.75 5.60
N PRO A 45 -27.20 14.56 6.75
CA PRO A 45 -27.95 13.34 7.00
C PRO A 45 -29.05 13.16 5.93
N MET A 46 -29.29 11.92 5.53
CA MET A 46 -30.34 11.56 4.57
C MET A 46 -31.54 10.98 5.32
N PRO A 47 -32.74 10.95 4.74
CA PRO A 47 -33.95 10.47 5.42
C PRO A 47 -33.85 9.06 6.04
N THR A 48 -32.96 8.21 5.54
CA THR A 48 -32.72 6.83 5.99
C THR A 48 -31.28 6.54 6.42
N VAL A 49 -30.39 7.53 6.38
CA VAL A 49 -28.95 7.33 6.69
C VAL A 49 -28.48 8.45 7.61
N GLU A 50 -28.05 8.07 8.81
CA GLU A 50 -27.45 8.99 9.78
C GLU A 50 -26.15 9.59 9.25
N ALA A 51 -25.77 10.74 9.82
CA ALA A 51 -24.51 11.40 9.46
C ALA A 51 -23.32 10.49 9.77
N ILE A 52 -22.35 10.44 8.85
CA ILE A 52 -21.15 9.61 9.00
C ILE A 52 -20.24 10.29 10.03
N PRO A 53 -19.89 9.61 11.14
CA PRO A 53 -18.93 10.16 12.10
C PRO A 53 -17.56 10.39 11.46
N LEU A 54 -16.87 11.46 11.86
CA LEU A 54 -15.55 11.81 11.33
C LEU A 54 -14.55 10.65 11.42
N ASP A 55 -14.54 9.95 12.54
CA ASP A 55 -13.61 8.84 12.77
C ASP A 55 -13.90 7.64 11.86
N LEU A 56 -15.18 7.35 11.60
CA LEU A 56 -15.56 6.33 10.62
C LEU A 56 -15.10 6.73 9.22
N GLY A 57 -15.24 8.01 8.87
CA GLY A 57 -14.70 8.57 7.63
C GLY A 57 -13.18 8.39 7.53
N ARG A 58 -12.43 8.71 8.58
CA ARG A 58 -10.96 8.54 8.63
C ARG A 58 -10.54 7.08 8.47
N VAL A 59 -11.23 6.16 9.13
CA VAL A 59 -10.97 4.71 9.00
C VAL A 59 -11.19 4.24 7.57
N LEU A 60 -12.29 4.65 6.93
CA LEU A 60 -12.54 4.35 5.51
C LEU A 60 -11.46 4.97 4.63
N GLY A 61 -11.06 6.22 4.91
CA GLY A 61 -9.96 6.90 4.23
C GLY A 61 -8.64 6.13 4.32
N ALA A 62 -8.32 5.55 5.47
CA ALA A 62 -7.15 4.70 5.63
C ALA A 62 -7.23 3.44 4.76
N ILE A 63 -8.39 2.76 4.72
CA ILE A 63 -8.61 1.58 3.88
C ILE A 63 -8.41 1.95 2.40
N PHE A 64 -9.06 3.02 1.93
CA PHE A 64 -8.92 3.50 0.55
C PHE A 64 -7.48 3.93 0.23
N GLY A 65 -6.81 4.60 1.17
CA GLY A 65 -5.42 5.01 1.02
C GLY A 65 -4.49 3.81 0.82
N VAL A 66 -4.62 2.76 1.64
CA VAL A 66 -3.81 1.55 1.45
C VAL A 66 -4.16 0.90 0.10
N ALA A 67 -5.45 0.76 -0.22
CA ALA A 67 -5.90 0.11 -1.43
C ALA A 67 -5.36 0.78 -2.71
N ILE A 68 -5.46 2.10 -2.81
CA ILE A 68 -4.99 2.86 -3.99
C ILE A 68 -3.47 2.77 -4.11
N ILE A 69 -2.74 3.02 -3.02
CA ILE A 69 -1.27 3.00 -3.05
C ILE A 69 -0.78 1.60 -3.42
N ALA A 70 -1.27 0.56 -2.73
CA ALA A 70 -0.86 -0.82 -2.94
C ALA A 70 -1.26 -1.31 -4.34
N GLY A 71 -2.46 -0.96 -4.80
CA GLY A 71 -2.94 -1.28 -6.15
C GLY A 71 -2.09 -0.64 -7.25
N LEU A 72 -1.79 0.64 -7.15
CA LEU A 72 -0.91 1.31 -8.11
C LEU A 72 0.52 0.74 -8.08
N MET A 73 1.04 0.41 -6.90
CA MET A 73 2.34 -0.26 -6.79
C MET A 73 2.33 -1.63 -7.46
N GLY A 74 1.29 -2.44 -7.25
CA GLY A 74 1.15 -3.75 -7.90
C GLY A 74 1.13 -3.62 -9.42
N LEU A 75 0.35 -2.67 -9.93
CA LEU A 75 0.27 -2.33 -11.35
C LEU A 75 1.63 -1.99 -11.94
N VAL A 76 2.30 -0.98 -11.38
CA VAL A 76 3.58 -0.47 -11.90
C VAL A 76 4.68 -1.53 -11.75
N GLN A 77 4.71 -2.27 -10.64
CA GLN A 77 5.68 -3.33 -10.42
C GLN A 77 5.54 -4.42 -11.49
N MET A 78 4.31 -4.83 -11.83
CA MET A 78 4.09 -5.88 -12.81
C MET A 78 4.48 -5.45 -14.22
N ILE A 79 4.10 -4.23 -14.63
CA ILE A 79 4.49 -3.66 -15.93
C ILE A 79 6.03 -3.59 -16.04
N SER A 80 6.70 -3.07 -15.01
CA SER A 80 8.16 -2.88 -15.01
C SER A 80 8.94 -4.20 -14.95
N ALA A 81 8.37 -5.26 -14.36
CA ALA A 81 9.05 -6.54 -14.16
C ALA A 81 9.23 -7.34 -15.47
N ARG A 82 8.40 -7.08 -16.49
CA ARG A 82 8.31 -7.91 -17.70
C ARG A 82 9.62 -8.05 -18.46
N GLU A 83 10.36 -6.96 -18.62
CA GLU A 83 11.64 -6.98 -19.35
C GLU A 83 12.73 -7.72 -18.56
N ALA A 84 12.80 -7.47 -17.24
CA ALA A 84 13.74 -8.13 -16.36
C ALA A 84 13.49 -9.65 -16.30
N ASP A 85 12.22 -10.05 -16.17
CA ASP A 85 11.83 -11.45 -16.09
C ASP A 85 12.10 -12.18 -17.41
N ARG A 86 11.90 -11.53 -18.57
CA ARG A 86 12.26 -12.10 -19.88
C ARG A 86 13.75 -12.41 -19.97
N ARG A 87 14.62 -11.52 -19.48
CA ARG A 87 16.08 -11.75 -19.45
C ARG A 87 16.44 -12.90 -18.49
N LEU A 88 15.80 -12.97 -17.33
CA LEU A 88 16.06 -14.04 -16.35
C LEU A 88 15.62 -15.42 -16.86
N VAL A 89 14.48 -15.51 -17.54
CA VAL A 89 14.02 -16.76 -18.15
C VAL A 89 15.00 -17.23 -19.25
N GLN A 90 15.56 -16.32 -20.05
CA GLN A 90 16.59 -16.66 -21.05
C GLN A 90 17.87 -17.24 -20.41
N THR A 91 18.17 -16.88 -19.15
CA THR A 91 19.29 -17.45 -18.39
C THR A 91 18.95 -18.75 -17.65
N GLY A 92 17.75 -19.30 -17.82
CA GLY A 92 17.33 -20.59 -17.26
C GLY A 92 16.52 -20.53 -15.96
N TYR A 93 16.10 -19.34 -15.51
CA TYR A 93 15.21 -19.23 -14.34
C TYR A 93 13.79 -19.72 -14.66
N SER A 94 13.19 -20.46 -13.72
CA SER A 94 11.80 -20.90 -13.83
C SER A 94 10.83 -19.70 -13.72
N PRO A 95 9.88 -19.55 -14.66
CA PRO A 95 8.86 -18.48 -14.61
C PRO A 95 8.03 -18.50 -13.31
N ARG A 96 7.76 -19.68 -12.75
CA ARG A 96 7.00 -19.82 -11.50
C ARG A 96 7.75 -19.23 -10.30
N THR A 97 9.07 -19.44 -10.24
CA THR A 97 9.93 -18.89 -9.19
C THR A 97 9.98 -17.36 -9.28
N LEU A 98 10.07 -16.82 -10.50
CA LEU A 98 10.05 -15.37 -10.72
C LEU A 98 8.72 -14.77 -10.25
N LEU A 99 7.59 -15.32 -10.69
CA LEU A 99 6.26 -14.88 -10.26
C LEU A 99 6.10 -14.94 -8.73
N ALA A 100 6.45 -16.05 -8.09
CA ALA A 100 6.36 -16.20 -6.65
C ALA A 100 7.21 -15.15 -5.90
N THR A 101 8.41 -14.87 -6.41
CA THR A 101 9.30 -13.84 -5.84
C THR A 101 8.69 -12.44 -5.96
N ARG A 102 8.06 -12.12 -7.09
CA ARG A 102 7.35 -10.85 -7.30
C ARG A 102 6.18 -10.69 -6.35
N LEU A 103 5.29 -11.68 -6.30
CA LEU A 103 4.12 -11.65 -5.42
C LEU A 103 4.53 -11.54 -3.95
N ALA A 104 5.57 -12.26 -3.52
CA ALA A 104 6.10 -12.15 -2.17
C ALA A 104 6.68 -10.76 -1.88
N THR A 105 7.41 -10.18 -2.84
CA THR A 105 7.95 -8.81 -2.73
C THR A 105 6.82 -7.80 -2.62
N LEU A 106 5.80 -7.92 -3.48
CA LEU A 106 4.63 -7.06 -3.48
C LEU A 106 3.88 -7.15 -2.15
N ALA A 107 3.60 -8.36 -1.64
CA ALA A 107 2.99 -8.54 -0.34
C ALA A 107 3.80 -7.88 0.79
N GLY A 108 5.14 -8.05 0.78
CA GLY A 108 6.01 -7.42 1.77
C GLY A 108 5.97 -5.89 1.73
N VAL A 109 6.03 -5.29 0.53
CA VAL A 109 5.92 -3.83 0.35
C VAL A 109 4.55 -3.34 0.81
N THR A 110 3.48 -4.05 0.47
CA THR A 110 2.11 -3.71 0.88
C THR A 110 1.94 -3.72 2.39
N ILE A 111 2.55 -4.67 3.10
CA ILE A 111 2.53 -4.71 4.58
C ILE A 111 3.21 -3.45 5.15
N VAL A 112 4.31 -3.00 4.56
CA VAL A 112 4.98 -1.75 4.98
C VAL A 112 4.07 -0.55 4.74
N VAL A 113 3.42 -0.46 3.57
CA VAL A 113 2.45 0.61 3.26
C VAL A 113 1.30 0.61 4.27
N ALA A 114 0.74 -0.56 4.58
CA ALA A 114 -0.31 -0.70 5.58
C ALA A 114 0.17 -0.24 6.97
N GLY A 115 1.41 -0.54 7.35
CA GLY A 115 2.00 -0.09 8.61
C GLY A 115 2.17 1.42 8.69
N VAL A 116 2.62 2.06 7.60
CA VAL A 116 2.70 3.52 7.52
C VAL A 116 1.31 4.15 7.64
N ASN A 117 0.34 3.65 6.88
CA ASN A 117 -1.02 4.19 6.88
C ASN A 117 -1.72 3.97 8.23
N PHE A 118 -1.49 2.82 8.86
CA PHE A 118 -1.95 2.53 10.22
C PHE A 118 -1.32 3.45 11.25
N GLY A 119 0.00 3.70 11.16
CA GLY A 119 0.69 4.64 12.04
C GLY A 119 0.12 6.05 11.92
N VAL A 120 -0.20 6.50 10.70
CA VAL A 120 -0.86 7.79 10.47
C VAL A 120 -2.29 7.80 11.00
N LEU A 121 -3.07 6.74 10.79
CA LEU A 121 -4.42 6.60 11.33
C LEU A 121 -4.42 6.64 12.87
N TRP A 122 -3.45 6.02 13.52
CA TRP A 122 -3.34 6.01 14.98
C TRP A 122 -3.23 7.44 15.55
N LEU A 123 -2.59 8.36 14.81
CA LEU A 123 -2.46 9.76 15.25
C LEU A 123 -3.80 10.50 15.25
N THR A 124 -4.83 9.97 14.58
CA THR A 124 -6.12 10.65 14.38
C THR A 124 -7.29 9.90 15.01
N VAL A 125 -7.18 8.56 15.12
CA VAL A 125 -8.18 7.67 15.71
C VAL A 125 -7.45 6.65 16.59
N GLU A 126 -7.80 6.56 17.87
CA GLU A 126 -7.24 5.56 18.78
C GLU A 126 -8.01 4.22 18.63
N PRO A 127 -7.37 3.16 18.10
CA PRO A 127 -8.05 1.91 17.82
C PRO A 127 -8.14 1.03 19.08
N GLU A 128 -9.35 0.56 19.41
CA GLU A 128 -9.55 -0.40 20.52
C GLU A 128 -8.87 -1.75 20.25
N ALA A 129 -8.86 -2.19 18.98
CA ALA A 129 -8.29 -3.46 18.53
C ALA A 129 -7.19 -3.23 17.47
N PRO A 130 -6.02 -2.70 17.87
CA PRO A 130 -5.00 -2.22 16.94
C PRO A 130 -4.50 -3.29 15.97
N LEU A 131 -4.31 -4.52 16.47
CA LEU A 131 -3.84 -5.63 15.65
C LEU A 131 -4.85 -6.01 14.56
N LEU A 132 -6.15 -5.99 14.89
CA LEU A 132 -7.20 -6.27 13.91
C LEU A 132 -7.29 -5.16 12.87
N VAL A 133 -7.24 -3.90 13.29
CA VAL A 133 -7.24 -2.75 12.36
C VAL A 133 -6.08 -2.85 11.38
N PHE A 134 -4.87 -3.09 11.87
CA PHE A 134 -3.70 -3.31 11.02
C PHE A 134 -3.90 -4.51 10.07
N ALA A 135 -4.40 -5.65 10.57
CA ALA A 135 -4.62 -6.84 9.76
C ALA A 135 -5.62 -6.59 8.62
N PHE A 136 -6.71 -5.87 8.87
CA PHE A 136 -7.69 -5.53 7.84
C PHE A 136 -7.14 -4.52 6.82
N LEU A 137 -6.37 -3.53 7.26
CA LEU A 137 -5.66 -2.61 6.35
C LEU A 137 -4.67 -3.35 5.46
N ALA A 138 -3.87 -4.25 6.05
CA ALA A 138 -2.92 -5.07 5.31
C ALA A 138 -3.65 -6.00 4.32
N LEU A 139 -4.75 -6.63 4.74
CA LEU A 139 -5.57 -7.48 3.87
C LEU A 139 -6.13 -6.70 2.68
N ALA A 140 -6.74 -5.53 2.93
CA ALA A 140 -7.23 -4.65 1.88
C ALA A 140 -6.09 -4.29 0.91
N GLY A 141 -4.94 -3.87 1.44
CA GLY A 141 -3.76 -3.59 0.65
C GLY A 141 -3.32 -4.77 -0.22
N VAL A 142 -3.27 -5.99 0.33
CA VAL A 142 -2.81 -7.17 -0.40
C VAL A 142 -3.77 -7.51 -1.53
N VAL A 143 -5.08 -7.48 -1.26
CA VAL A 143 -6.11 -7.70 -2.28
C VAL A 143 -5.95 -6.70 -3.42
N TYR A 144 -5.90 -5.41 -3.11
CA TYR A 144 -5.80 -4.38 -4.15
C TYR A 144 -4.44 -4.37 -4.85
N ALA A 145 -3.34 -4.68 -4.16
CA ALA A 145 -2.03 -4.86 -4.80
C ALA A 145 -2.06 -5.97 -5.84
N PHE A 146 -2.67 -7.11 -5.52
CA PHE A 146 -2.78 -8.23 -6.44
C PHE A 146 -3.74 -7.94 -7.59
N LEU A 147 -4.82 -7.20 -7.35
CA LEU A 147 -5.67 -6.69 -8.43
C LEU A 147 -4.89 -5.76 -9.36
N GLY A 148 -4.10 -4.83 -8.82
CA GLY A 148 -3.23 -3.96 -9.60
C GLY A 148 -2.21 -4.74 -10.42
N ALA A 149 -1.55 -5.72 -9.81
CA ALA A 149 -0.62 -6.60 -10.50
C ALA A 149 -1.31 -7.41 -11.62
N LEU A 150 -2.52 -7.93 -11.38
CA LEU A 150 -3.30 -8.63 -12.40
C LEU A 150 -3.60 -7.72 -13.59
N VAL A 151 -4.05 -6.49 -13.34
CA VAL A 151 -4.28 -5.49 -14.39
C VAL A 151 -2.97 -5.19 -15.14
N GLY A 152 -1.87 -4.99 -14.42
CA GLY A 152 -0.55 -4.73 -15.01
C GLY A 152 -0.01 -5.89 -15.83
N ALA A 153 -0.44 -7.12 -15.57
CA ALA A 153 -0.07 -8.28 -16.37
C ALA A 153 -0.78 -8.33 -17.73
N VAL A 154 -1.97 -7.73 -17.82
CA VAL A 154 -2.81 -7.71 -19.05
C VAL A 154 -2.47 -6.51 -19.94
N LEU A 155 -1.98 -5.42 -19.36
CA LEU A 155 -1.59 -4.23 -20.11
C LEU A 155 -0.33 -4.47 -20.96
N PRO A 156 -0.25 -3.86 -22.17
CA PRO A 156 0.84 -4.06 -23.12
C PRO A 156 2.19 -3.56 -22.61
#